data_AF-A0A7S0TQS9-F1
#
_entry.id   AF-A0A7S0TQS9-F1
#
_cell.length_a   1.000
_cell.length_b   1.000
_cell.length_c   1.000
_cell.angle_alpha   90.00
_cell.angle_beta   90.00
_cell.angle_gamma   90.00
#
_symmetry.space_group_name_H-M   'P 1'
#
loop_
_entity.id
_entity.type
_entity.pdbx_description
1 polymer ?
#
loop_
_entity_poly.entity_id
_entity_poly.type
_entity_poly.pdbx_seq_one_letter_code
_entity_poly.pdbx_strand_id
1 'polypeptide(L)'
;SPLLDTAFCNIKRVDLPRDPSRLRTSSLLKRPVIFRRPDGVQGNAAARKACERGELLRVHGKDTVVLSSANTYSYDKRRVALEHYLEHGREYMRQHGPEDLANQTWYMFGDNDHGGWGDVFGAYAQPPYYQDHELLSGWETALSFGIG
;
A
#
# COMPACT_ATOMS: atom_id res chain seq x y z
N SER A 1 20.16 14.83 7.90
CA SER A 1 18.98 13.94 7.98
C SER A 1 18.04 14.44 9.04
N PRO A 2 16.73 14.59 8.78
CA PRO A 2 15.80 14.75 9.87
C PRO A 2 15.78 13.43 10.65
N LEU A 3 15.95 13.53 11.97
CA LEU A 3 15.75 12.43 12.90
C LEU A 3 14.29 12.01 12.80
N LEU A 4 14.01 10.79 12.32
CA LEU A 4 12.67 10.22 12.43
C LEU A 4 12.30 10.19 13.91
N ASP A 5 11.26 10.93 14.28
CA ASP A 5 10.68 10.84 15.62
C ASP A 5 10.05 9.45 15.77
N THR A 6 10.77 8.58 16.48
CA THR A 6 10.32 7.22 16.78
C THR A 6 9.35 7.17 17.96
N ALA A 7 9.18 8.27 18.70
CA ALA A 7 8.25 8.40 19.82
C ALA A 7 6.84 8.82 19.36
N PHE A 8 6.69 9.43 18.18
CA PHE A 8 5.38 9.81 17.63
C PHE A 8 4.48 8.60 17.30
N CYS A 9 5.08 7.44 16.96
CA CYS A 9 4.29 6.30 16.53
C CYS A 9 3.70 5.52 17.72
N ASN A 10 2.45 5.82 18.06
CA ASN A 10 1.67 5.16 19.10
C ASN A 10 1.06 3.81 18.69
N ILE A 11 1.23 3.38 17.43
CA ILE A 11 0.71 2.10 16.95
C ILE A 11 1.63 0.97 17.39
N LYS A 12 1.06 -0.02 18.10
CA LYS A 12 1.81 -1.15 18.63
C LYS A 12 2.40 -1.98 17.48
N ARG A 13 3.70 -2.25 17.54
CA ARG A 13 4.40 -3.17 16.63
C ARG A 13 4.61 -4.50 17.32
N VAL A 14 4.19 -5.59 16.69
CA VAL A 14 4.37 -6.96 17.22
C VAL A 14 4.80 -7.90 16.10
N ASP A 15 5.46 -8.98 16.45
CA ASP A 15 5.78 -9.99 15.44
C ASP A 15 4.52 -10.78 15.07
N LEU A 16 4.40 -11.12 13.80
CA LEU A 16 3.34 -11.94 13.27
C LEU A 16 3.34 -13.28 14.03
N PRO A 17 2.24 -13.67 14.70
CA PRO A 17 2.19 -14.94 15.37
C PRO A 17 2.39 -16.09 14.38
N ARG A 18 3.27 -17.04 14.72
CA ARG A 18 3.47 -18.26 13.92
C ARG A 18 2.22 -19.13 13.86
N ASP A 19 1.44 -19.10 14.94
CA ASP A 19 0.15 -19.75 15.08
C ASP A 19 -0.96 -18.69 14.97
N PRO A 20 -1.71 -18.64 13.85
CA PRO A 20 -2.76 -17.65 13.62
C PRO A 20 -3.90 -17.73 14.64
N SER A 21 -4.15 -18.89 15.25
CA SER A 21 -5.24 -19.05 16.23
C SER A 21 -5.05 -18.12 17.45
N ARG A 22 -3.81 -17.75 17.76
CA ARG A 22 -3.47 -16.80 18.82
C ARG A 22 -4.02 -15.40 18.58
N LEU A 23 -4.34 -15.04 17.34
CA LEU A 23 -4.98 -13.76 17.04
C LEU A 23 -6.45 -13.75 17.46
N ARG A 24 -7.14 -14.90 17.47
CA ARG A 24 -8.59 -15.02 17.78
C ARG A 24 -8.92 -14.54 19.19
N THR A 25 -8.05 -14.87 20.14
CA THR A 25 -8.24 -14.52 21.56
C THR A 25 -7.47 -13.26 21.97
N SER A 26 -6.72 -12.67 21.03
CA SER A 26 -5.88 -11.51 21.34
C SER A 26 -6.69 -10.22 21.38
N SER A 27 -6.34 -9.34 22.31
CA SER A 27 -6.75 -7.93 22.26
C SER A 27 -6.05 -7.14 21.15
N LEU A 28 -5.14 -7.77 20.39
CA LEU A 28 -4.32 -7.11 19.37
C LEU A 28 -5.16 -6.59 18.20
N LEU A 29 -6.23 -7.29 17.83
CA LEU A 29 -7.12 -6.88 16.72
C LEU A 29 -8.17 -5.83 17.14
N LYS A 30 -8.27 -5.48 18.44
CA LYS A 30 -9.22 -4.47 18.94
C LYS A 30 -8.75 -3.03 18.75
N ARG A 31 -7.50 -2.82 18.33
CA ARG A 31 -6.86 -1.52 18.09
C ARG A 31 -5.90 -1.63 16.91
N PRO A 32 -5.51 -0.53 16.26
CA PRO A 32 -4.49 -0.56 15.21
C PRO A 32 -3.21 -1.22 15.72
N VAL A 33 -2.67 -2.15 14.90
CA VAL A 33 -1.45 -2.90 15.19
C VAL A 33 -0.65 -3.05 13.90
N ILE A 34 0.68 -2.96 13.99
CA ILE A 34 1.60 -3.24 12.89
C ILE A 34 2.22 -4.61 13.16
N PHE A 35 1.94 -5.57 12.28
CA PHE A 35 2.60 -6.87 12.33
C PHE A 35 3.93 -6.85 11.57
N ARG A 36 5.00 -7.30 12.21
CA ARG A 36 6.31 -7.52 11.59
C ARG A 36 6.45 -8.99 11.25
N ARG A 37 6.88 -9.30 10.04
CA ARG A 37 7.15 -10.68 9.69
C ARG A 37 8.45 -11.16 10.37
N PRO A 38 8.48 -12.39 10.92
CA PRO A 38 9.69 -12.94 11.56
C PRO A 38 10.89 -13.10 10.62
N ASP A 39 10.63 -13.34 9.32
CA ASP A 39 11.64 -13.43 8.25
C ASP A 39 12.02 -12.06 7.66
N GLY A 40 11.45 -10.97 8.19
CA GLY A 40 11.75 -9.61 7.81
C GLY A 40 11.47 -9.31 6.33
N VAL A 41 12.28 -8.43 5.76
CA VAL A 41 12.13 -7.93 4.38
C VAL A 41 12.38 -9.02 3.33
N GLN A 42 13.17 -10.05 3.67
CA GLN A 42 13.57 -11.10 2.73
C GLN A 42 12.40 -12.00 2.32
N GLY A 43 11.41 -12.18 3.20
CA GLY A 43 10.20 -12.97 2.93
C GLY A 43 9.30 -12.42 1.82
N ASN A 44 9.56 -11.20 1.34
CA ASN A 44 8.81 -10.52 0.27
C ASN A 44 9.73 -9.93 -0.80
N ALA A 45 10.91 -10.53 -1.04
CA ALA A 45 11.85 -10.05 -2.05
C ALA A 45 11.22 -9.99 -3.46
N ALA A 46 10.37 -10.97 -3.82
CA ALA A 46 9.64 -10.99 -5.09
C ALA A 46 8.66 -9.82 -5.19
N ALA A 47 7.82 -9.61 -4.17
CA ALA A 47 6.92 -8.45 -4.10
C ALA A 47 7.67 -7.13 -4.18
N ARG A 48 8.80 -7.00 -3.49
CA ARG A 48 9.64 -5.80 -3.56
C ARG A 48 10.08 -5.52 -4.98
N LYS A 49 10.60 -6.54 -5.68
CA LYS A 49 11.03 -6.42 -7.08
C LYS A 49 9.87 -6.05 -7.99
N ALA A 50 8.70 -6.68 -7.82
CA ALA A 50 7.50 -6.37 -8.61
C ALA A 50 7.03 -4.91 -8.42
N CYS A 51 7.25 -4.34 -7.23
CA CYS A 51 6.92 -2.95 -6.92
C CYS A 51 8.02 -1.94 -7.27
N GLU A 52 9.19 -2.37 -7.74
CA GLU A 52 10.25 -1.43 -8.14
C GLU A 52 9.77 -0.59 -9.33
N ARG A 53 10.03 0.73 -9.27
CA ARG A 53 9.60 1.66 -10.33
C ARG A 53 9.92 1.16 -11.75
N GLY A 54 11.11 0.61 -11.97
CA GLY A 54 11.54 0.11 -13.28
C GLY A 54 10.74 -1.11 -13.75
N GLU A 55 10.41 -2.02 -12.83
CA GLU A 55 9.61 -3.21 -13.15
C GLU A 55 8.16 -2.84 -13.43
N LEU A 56 7.58 -1.96 -12.61
CA LEU A 56 6.23 -1.42 -12.83
C LEU A 56 6.12 -0.74 -14.19
N LEU A 57 7.10 0.09 -14.58
CA LEU A 57 7.10 0.70 -15.92
C LEU A 57 7.24 -0.33 -17.03
N ARG A 58 8.10 -1.34 -16.85
CA ARG A 58 8.35 -2.37 -17.85
C ARG A 58 7.11 -3.23 -18.12
N VAL A 59 6.37 -3.60 -17.07
CA VAL A 59 5.21 -4.50 -17.16
C VAL A 59 3.92 -3.72 -17.39
N HIS A 60 3.70 -2.64 -16.65
CA HIS A 60 2.42 -1.93 -16.56
C HIS A 60 2.47 -0.49 -17.07
N GLY A 61 3.58 -0.02 -17.64
CA GLY A 61 3.75 1.39 -18.02
C GLY A 61 2.61 1.94 -18.90
N LYS A 62 2.08 1.10 -19.80
CA LYS A 62 0.99 1.46 -20.72
C LYS A 62 -0.41 1.25 -20.13
N ASP A 63 -0.51 0.58 -18.97
CA ASP A 63 -1.78 0.31 -18.33
C ASP A 63 -2.38 1.61 -17.80
N THR A 64 -3.70 1.72 -17.88
CA THR A 64 -4.41 2.90 -17.39
C THR A 64 -4.63 2.79 -15.89
N VAL A 65 -4.18 3.79 -15.14
CA VAL A 65 -4.43 3.94 -13.69
C VAL A 65 -5.38 5.09 -13.43
N VAL A 66 -6.11 4.99 -12.31
CA VAL A 66 -7.02 6.04 -11.83
C VAL A 66 -6.36 6.81 -10.70
N LEU A 67 -6.24 8.12 -10.89
CA LEU A 67 -5.73 9.06 -9.87
C LEU A 67 -6.89 9.78 -9.20
N SER A 68 -6.79 9.91 -7.88
CA SER A 68 -7.73 10.68 -7.05
C SER A 68 -7.08 11.98 -6.59
N SER A 69 -7.86 13.07 -6.52
CA SER A 69 -7.42 14.34 -5.91
C SER A 69 -7.37 14.24 -4.38
N ALA A 70 -6.39 14.87 -3.73
CA ALA A 70 -6.12 14.74 -2.29
C ALA A 70 -7.01 15.57 -1.36
N ASN A 71 -8.23 15.89 -1.77
CA ASN A 71 -9.17 16.60 -0.91
C ASN A 71 -10.39 15.73 -0.58
N THR A 72 -10.98 15.96 0.60
CA THR A 72 -12.08 15.18 1.17
C THR A 72 -13.44 15.42 0.46
N TYR A 73 -13.55 16.42 -0.41
CA TYR A 73 -14.81 16.91 -0.99
C TYR A 73 -14.89 16.85 -2.53
N SER A 74 -13.79 16.68 -3.26
CA SER A 74 -13.75 16.53 -4.70
C SER A 74 -13.47 15.09 -5.04
N TYR A 75 -14.39 14.51 -5.80
CA TYR A 75 -14.33 13.16 -6.32
C TYR A 75 -13.68 13.12 -7.71
N ASP A 76 -12.84 14.11 -8.03
CA ASP A 76 -12.25 14.17 -9.35
C ASP A 76 -11.33 12.97 -9.56
N LYS A 77 -11.51 12.34 -10.70
CA LYS A 77 -10.74 11.18 -11.13
C LYS A 77 -10.04 11.50 -12.44
N ARG A 78 -8.80 11.07 -12.57
CA ARG A 78 -8.04 11.13 -13.83
C ARG A 78 -7.60 9.74 -14.23
N ARG A 79 -7.78 9.42 -15.50
CA ARG A 79 -7.30 8.18 -16.10
C ARG A 79 -6.07 8.51 -16.92
N VAL A 80 -4.92 7.95 -16.56
CA VAL A 80 -3.64 8.18 -17.24
C VAL A 80 -2.89 6.85 -17.38
N ALA A 81 -1.96 6.77 -18.32
CA ALA A 81 -1.03 5.64 -18.35
C ALA A 81 -0.13 5.67 -17.10
N LEU A 82 0.24 4.51 -16.55
CA LEU A 82 1.12 4.44 -15.39
C LEU A 82 2.46 5.15 -15.65
N GLU A 83 3.02 5.00 -16.85
CA GLU A 83 4.24 5.70 -17.26
C GLU A 83 4.06 7.22 -17.23
N HIS A 84 2.89 7.73 -17.64
CA HIS A 84 2.60 9.15 -17.55
C HIS A 84 2.61 9.61 -16.09
N TYR A 85 1.96 8.87 -15.18
CA TYR A 85 1.95 9.15 -13.75
C TYR A 85 3.35 9.13 -13.12
N LEU A 86 4.16 8.10 -13.42
CA LEU A 86 5.47 7.90 -12.80
C LEU A 86 6.56 8.80 -13.38
N GLU A 87 6.54 9.07 -14.68
CA GLU A 87 7.62 9.77 -15.39
C GLU A 87 7.42 11.27 -15.50
N HIS A 88 6.17 11.76 -15.45
CA HIS A 88 5.88 13.19 -15.46
C HIS A 88 5.96 13.77 -14.05
N GLY A 89 7.15 13.65 -13.45
CA GLY A 89 7.41 14.00 -12.05
C GLY A 89 7.12 15.45 -11.68
N ARG A 90 6.98 16.38 -12.63
CA ARG A 90 6.51 17.75 -12.35
C ARG A 90 5.00 17.86 -12.16
N GLU A 91 4.23 16.97 -12.76
CA GLU A 91 2.76 16.98 -12.69
C GLU A 91 2.25 16.14 -11.53
N TYR A 92 2.81 14.95 -11.32
CA TYR A 92 2.25 13.95 -10.40
C TYR A 92 3.16 13.55 -9.24
N MET A 93 4.46 13.33 -9.51
CA MET A 93 5.40 12.75 -8.53
C MET A 93 6.40 13.77 -7.99
N ARG A 94 6.01 15.04 -7.89
CA ARG A 94 6.89 16.08 -7.32
C ARG A 94 6.77 16.10 -5.81
N GLN A 95 7.79 16.65 -5.16
CA GLN A 95 7.66 17.06 -3.77
C GLN A 95 6.60 18.15 -3.65
N HIS A 96 5.74 18.00 -2.65
CA HIS A 96 4.71 18.98 -2.34
C HIS A 96 5.19 19.94 -1.23
N GLY A 97 4.92 21.23 -1.42
CA GLY A 97 5.18 22.28 -0.45
C GLY A 97 3.93 22.66 0.34
N PRO A 98 4.08 23.45 1.42
CA PRO A 98 2.96 23.89 2.27
C PRO A 98 1.86 24.68 1.54
N GLU A 99 2.22 25.35 0.44
CA GLU A 99 1.32 26.18 -0.37
C GLU A 99 0.56 25.39 -1.46
N ASP A 100 0.86 24.10 -1.62
CA ASP A 100 0.20 23.28 -2.64
C ASP A 100 -1.25 23.00 -2.27
N LEU A 101 -2.15 23.26 -3.22
CA LEU A 101 -3.56 22.98 -3.03
C LEU A 101 -3.82 21.48 -3.09
N ALA A 102 -4.51 20.95 -2.09
CA ALA A 102 -4.85 19.52 -2.00
C ALA A 102 -5.64 19.00 -3.22
N ASN A 103 -6.44 19.86 -3.87
CA ASN A 103 -7.19 19.50 -5.08
C ASN A 103 -6.31 19.39 -6.35
N GLN A 104 -5.05 19.82 -6.28
CA GLN A 104 -4.06 19.71 -7.36
C GLN A 104 -3.07 18.55 -7.13
N THR A 105 -3.15 17.88 -5.98
CA THR A 105 -2.34 16.71 -5.65
C THR A 105 -3.09 15.45 -6.04
N TRP A 106 -2.45 14.61 -6.86
CA TRP A 106 -3.05 13.41 -7.45
C TRP A 106 -2.27 12.17 -7.04
N TYR A 107 -2.98 11.14 -6.57
CA TYR A 107 -2.36 9.91 -6.09
C TYR A 107 -3.19 8.70 -6.51
N MET A 108 -2.49 7.60 -6.83
CA MET A 108 -3.10 6.33 -7.19
C MET A 108 -3.64 5.63 -5.93
N PHE A 109 -4.89 5.94 -5.58
CA PHE A 109 -5.53 5.40 -4.38
C PHE A 109 -7.06 5.36 -4.52
N GLY A 110 -7.66 4.37 -3.86
CA GLY A 110 -9.11 4.23 -3.68
C GLY A 110 -9.84 3.62 -4.87
N ASP A 111 -9.23 3.59 -6.06
CA ASP A 111 -9.81 3.04 -7.28
C ASP A 111 -8.74 2.24 -8.05
N ASN A 112 -8.20 1.23 -7.36
CA ASN A 112 -7.20 0.35 -7.93
C ASN A 112 -7.91 -0.80 -8.64
N ASP A 113 -7.64 -1.00 -9.92
CA ASP A 113 -8.04 -2.22 -10.63
C ASP A 113 -7.26 -3.41 -10.05
N HIS A 114 -7.83 -4.06 -9.03
CA HIS A 114 -7.20 -5.19 -8.36
C HIS A 114 -6.91 -6.36 -9.33
N GLY A 115 -7.67 -6.49 -10.42
CA GLY A 115 -7.44 -7.51 -11.44
C GLY A 115 -6.20 -7.21 -12.29
N GLY A 116 -5.92 -5.93 -12.56
CA GLY A 116 -4.76 -5.48 -13.34
C GLY A 116 -3.40 -5.70 -12.68
N TRP A 117 -3.36 -5.92 -11.35
CA TRP A 117 -2.11 -6.06 -10.56
C TRP A 117 -1.86 -7.49 -10.07
N GLY A 118 -2.38 -8.50 -10.76
CA GLY A 118 -2.33 -9.89 -10.30
C GLY A 118 -0.91 -10.43 -10.09
N ASP A 119 0.06 -9.99 -10.87
CA ASP A 119 1.48 -10.32 -10.72
C ASP A 119 2.11 -9.66 -9.48
N VAL A 120 1.82 -8.39 -9.23
CA VAL A 120 2.27 -7.66 -8.04
C VAL A 120 1.69 -8.30 -6.77
N PHE A 121 0.38 -8.52 -6.74
CA PHE A 121 -0.28 -9.13 -5.58
C PHE A 121 0.05 -10.62 -5.41
N GLY A 122 0.27 -11.34 -6.52
CA GLY A 122 0.71 -12.73 -6.51
C GLY A 122 2.14 -12.90 -6.00
N ALA A 123 2.99 -11.89 -6.15
CA ALA A 123 4.36 -11.89 -5.61
C ALA A 123 4.42 -11.63 -4.09
N TYR A 124 3.32 -11.14 -3.49
CA TYR A 124 3.23 -10.89 -2.05
C TYR A 124 2.91 -12.17 -1.29
N ALA A 125 3.82 -12.57 -0.41
CA ALA A 125 3.58 -13.65 0.52
C ALA A 125 2.64 -13.14 1.63
N GLN A 126 1.36 -13.45 1.48
CA GLN A 126 0.30 -13.04 2.40
C GLN A 126 0.47 -13.67 3.79
N PRO A 127 0.08 -12.97 4.87
CA PRO A 127 -0.03 -13.57 6.20
C PRO A 127 -0.98 -14.78 6.18
N PRO A 128 -0.72 -15.82 6.98
CA PRO A 128 -1.51 -17.06 7.01
C PRO A 128 -2.99 -16.87 7.40
N TYR A 129 -3.36 -15.72 7.97
CA TYR A 129 -4.74 -15.37 8.32
C TYR A 129 -5.44 -14.45 7.31
N TYR A 130 -4.78 -14.09 6.20
CA TYR A 130 -5.31 -13.10 5.24
C TYR A 130 -6.70 -13.49 4.69
N GLN A 131 -6.97 -14.80 4.58
CA GLN A 131 -8.25 -15.35 4.11
C GLN A 131 -9.12 -15.94 5.23
N ASP A 132 -8.68 -15.86 6.49
CA ASP A 132 -9.41 -16.43 7.63
C ASP A 132 -10.47 -15.44 8.14
N HIS A 133 -11.61 -15.40 7.44
CA HIS A 133 -12.73 -14.51 7.76
C HIS A 133 -13.26 -14.68 9.20
N GLU A 134 -13.24 -15.89 9.74
CA GLU A 134 -13.67 -16.12 11.12
C GLU A 134 -12.72 -15.47 12.12
N LEU A 135 -11.41 -15.65 11.94
CA LEU A 135 -10.41 -14.99 12.76
C LEU A 135 -10.51 -13.46 12.66
N LEU A 136 -10.82 -12.95 11.48
CA LEU A 136 -11.00 -11.52 11.22
C LEU A 136 -12.38 -11.00 11.64
N SER A 137 -13.21 -11.79 12.34
CA SER A 137 -14.56 -11.39 12.78
C SER A 137 -15.45 -10.89 11.63
N GLY A 138 -15.32 -11.51 10.46
CA GLY A 138 -16.03 -11.15 9.24
C GLY A 138 -15.47 -9.93 8.50
N TRP A 139 -14.34 -9.37 8.93
CA TRP A 139 -13.73 -8.23 8.24
C TRP A 139 -13.14 -8.68 6.90
N GLU A 140 -13.30 -7.83 5.89
CA GLU A 140 -12.66 -8.01 4.60
C GLU A 140 -11.21 -7.53 4.65
N THR A 141 -10.35 -8.19 3.88
CA THR A 141 -8.96 -7.81 3.71
C THR A 141 -8.76 -7.09 2.39
N ALA A 142 -7.91 -6.06 2.41
CA ALA A 142 -7.53 -5.32 1.22
C ALA A 142 -6.02 -5.39 1.04
N LEU A 143 -5.57 -5.64 -0.20
CA LEU A 143 -4.17 -5.48 -0.57
C LEU A 143 -3.94 -4.09 -1.16
N SER A 144 -2.81 -3.51 -0.80
CA SER A 144 -2.28 -2.34 -1.46
C SER A 144 -0.77 -2.50 -1.61
N PHE A 145 -0.20 -1.83 -2.59
CA PHE A 145 1.24 -1.72 -2.76
C PHE A 145 1.60 -0.25 -3.01
N GLY A 146 2.85 0.08 -2.74
CA GLY A 146 3.44 1.37 -3.08
C GLY A 146 4.59 1.17 -4.06
N ILE A 147 4.97 2.24 -4.72
CA ILE A 147 6.11 2.24 -5.64
C ILE A 147 7.40 2.29 -4.82
N GLY A 148 8.28 1.32 -5.06
CA GLY A 148 9.58 1.17 -4.39
C GLY A 148 10.74 1.75 -5.18
#